data_AF-A0A0F9QIC4-F1
#
_entry.id   AF-A0A0F9QIC4-F1
#
_cell.length_a   1.000
_cell.length_b   1.000
_cell.length_c   1.000
_cell.angle_alpha   90.00
_cell.angle_beta   90.00
_cell.angle_gamma   90.00
#
_symmetry.space_group_name_H-M   'P 1'
#
loop_
_entity.id
_entity.type
_entity.pdbx_description
1 polymer ?
#
loop_
_entity_poly.entity_id
_entity_poly.type
_entity_poly.pdbx_seq_one_letter_code
_entity_poly.pdbx_strand_id
1 'polypeptide(L)' 'MEIQMGIVTGVIIIIFLAIVAVLWARGEEKKLWNNGFCPACRAYWARFSTDSQGGRGYKCVCVPVRRIWISYAVDK' A
#
# COMPACT_ATOMS: atom_id res chain seq x y z
N MET A 1 34.62 -11.77 18.49
CA MET A 1 33.30 -12.47 18.49
C MET A 1 32.16 -11.53 18.85
N GLU A 2 32.30 -10.65 19.84
CA GLU A 2 31.23 -9.73 20.28
C GLU A 2 30.75 -8.75 19.20
N ILE A 3 31.67 -8.14 18.44
CA ILE A 3 31.34 -7.23 17.33
C ILE A 3 30.51 -7.94 16.25
N GLN A 4 30.86 -9.19 15.94
CA GLN A 4 30.18 -9.99 14.93
C GLN A 4 28.74 -10.34 15.36
N MET A 5 28.55 -10.67 16.64
CA MET A 5 27.22 -10.91 17.23
C MET A 5 26.35 -9.65 17.26
N GLY A 6 26.95 -8.49 17.53
CA GLY A 6 26.24 -7.20 17.49
C GLY A 6 25.72 -6.87 16.09
N ILE A 7 26.52 -7.10 15.05
CA ILE A 7 26.12 -6.88 13.65
C ILE A 7 24.95 -7.79 13.26
N VAL A 8 25.04 -9.09 13.55
CA VAL A 8 23.97 -10.06 13.25
C VAL A 8 22.65 -9.65 13.92
N THR A 9 22.72 -9.27 15.20
CA THR A 9 21.54 -8.82 15.95
C THR A 9 20.93 -7.55 15.36
N GLY A 10 21.77 -6.57 14.99
CA GLY A 10 21.33 -5.35 14.34
C GLY A 10 20.63 -5.60 13.00
N VAL A 11 21.16 -6.49 12.17
CA VAL A 11 20.56 -6.86 10.88
C VAL A 11 19.19 -7.51 11.08
N ILE A 12 19.05 -8.42 12.04
CA ILE A 12 17.76 -9.07 12.34
C ILE A 12 16.70 -8.05 12.75
N ILE A 13 17.07 -7.08 13.60
CA ILE A 13 16.15 -6.02 14.04
C ILE A 13 15.69 -5.18 12.85
N ILE A 14 16.61 -4.79 11.96
CA ILE A 14 16.27 -3.99 10.76
C ILE A 14 15.29 -4.77 9.85
N ILE A 15 15.56 -6.05 9.59
CA ILE A 15 14.67 -6.90 8.78
C ILE A 15 13.29 -7.00 9.42
N PHE A 16 13.25 -7.24 10.74
CA PHE A 16 11.99 -7.33 11.48
C PHE A 16 11.17 -6.03 11.38
N LEU A 17 11.80 -4.87 11.58
CA LEU A 17 11.13 -3.57 11.47
C LEU A 17 10.62 -3.32 10.04
N ALA A 18 11.39 -3.70 9.02
CA ALA A 18 10.96 -3.56 7.62
C ALA A 18 9.71 -4.41 7.33
N ILE A 19 9.66 -5.65 7.81
CA ILE A 19 8.49 -6.53 7.66
C ILE A 19 7.26 -5.91 8.32
N VAL A 20 7.39 -5.45 9.57
CA VAL A 20 6.29 -4.83 10.32
C VAL A 20 5.78 -3.58 9.60
N ALA A 21 6.69 -2.73 9.10
CA ALA A 21 6.32 -1.53 8.35
C ALA A 21 5.52 -1.86 7.08
N VAL A 22 5.93 -2.87 6.32
CA VAL A 22 5.23 -3.31 5.10
C VAL A 22 3.83 -3.85 5.43
N LEU A 23 3.70 -4.68 6.47
CA LEU A 23 2.41 -5.23 6.89
C LEU A 23 1.46 -4.12 7.36
N TRP A 24 1.98 -3.16 8.14
CA TRP A 24 1.20 -2.02 8.60
C TRP A 24 0.77 -1.11 7.44
N ALA A 25 1.68 -0.77 6.53
CA ALA A 25 1.38 0.05 5.35
C ALA A 25 0.29 -0.60 4.49
N ARG A 26 0.37 -1.92 4.26
CA ARG A 26 -0.69 -2.67 3.56
C ARG A 26 -2.02 -2.63 4.28
N GLY A 27 -2.02 -2.73 5.61
CA GLY A 27 -3.22 -2.60 6.43
C GLY A 27 -3.85 -1.20 6.33
N GLU A 28 -3.03 -0.15 6.39
CA GLU A 28 -3.49 1.24 6.27
C GLU A 28 -3.97 1.56 4.86
N GLU A 29 -3.29 1.09 3.82
CA GLU A 29 -3.80 1.18 2.44
C GLU A 29 -5.15 0.49 2.36
N LYS A 30 -5.27 -0.75 2.81
CA LYS A 30 -6.55 -1.45 2.80
C LYS A 30 -7.65 -0.66 3.53
N LYS A 31 -7.36 -0.02 4.66
CA LYS A 31 -8.31 0.83 5.41
C LYS A 31 -8.62 2.16 4.72
N LEU A 32 -7.63 2.85 4.19
CA LEU A 32 -7.77 4.14 3.52
C LEU A 32 -8.56 4.03 2.22
N TRP A 33 -8.39 2.90 1.53
CA TRP A 33 -9.05 2.58 0.27
C TRP A 33 -10.26 1.64 0.47
N ASN A 34 -10.58 1.28 1.72
CA ASN A 34 -11.61 0.28 2.03
C ASN A 34 -12.98 0.78 1.59
N ASN A 35 -13.65 -0.07 0.83
CA ASN A 35 -14.93 0.13 0.12
C ASN A 35 -14.86 0.94 -1.17
N GLY A 36 -13.66 1.28 -1.67
CA GLY A 36 -13.55 1.91 -2.97
C GLY A 36 -13.99 3.37 -2.95
N PHE A 37 -13.73 4.11 -1.86
CA PHE A 37 -14.01 5.55 -1.75
C PHE A 37 -12.75 6.41 -1.54
N CYS A 38 -12.77 7.63 -2.08
CA CYS A 38 -11.68 8.58 -1.99
C CYS A 38 -11.59 9.21 -0.59
N PRO A 39 -10.42 9.24 0.09
CA PRO A 39 -10.33 9.78 1.44
C PRO A 39 -10.58 11.30 1.52
N ALA A 40 -10.40 12.02 0.40
CA ALA A 40 -10.57 13.46 0.35
C ALA A 40 -12.04 13.90 0.13
N CYS A 41 -12.77 13.22 -0.76
CA CYS A 41 -14.14 13.62 -1.13
C CYS A 41 -15.20 12.55 -0.85
N ARG A 42 -14.80 11.37 -0.37
CA ARG A 42 -15.65 10.20 -0.09
C ARG A 42 -16.49 9.69 -1.27
N ALA A 43 -16.22 10.11 -2.50
CA ALA A 43 -16.86 9.51 -3.68
C ALA A 43 -16.15 8.23 -4.11
N TYR A 44 -16.84 7.42 -4.89
CA TYR A 44 -16.32 6.13 -5.34
C TYR A 44 -15.12 6.28 -6.29
N TRP A 45 -14.24 5.30 -6.27
CA TRP A 45 -13.11 5.14 -7.16
C TRP A 45 -13.57 4.54 -8.49
N ALA A 46 -13.41 5.27 -9.59
CA ALA A 46 -13.66 4.74 -10.93
C ALA A 46 -12.41 4.02 -11.44
N ARG A 47 -12.51 2.71 -11.73
CA ARG A 47 -11.42 1.97 -12.37
C ARG A 47 -11.19 2.50 -13.79
N PHE A 48 -9.94 2.73 -14.16
CA PHE A 48 -9.57 3.18 -15.52
C PHE A 48 -8.55 2.28 -16.23
N SER A 49 -7.81 1.44 -15.49
CA SER A 49 -6.80 0.56 -16.08
C SER A 49 -6.62 -0.72 -15.27
N THR A 50 -6.09 -1.76 -15.91
CA THR A 50 -5.57 -2.96 -15.28
C THR A 50 -4.26 -3.32 -15.98
N ASP A 51 -3.18 -3.51 -15.23
CA ASP A 51 -1.87 -3.87 -15.79
C ASP A 51 -1.78 -5.37 -16.13
N SER A 52 -0.69 -5.76 -16.80
CA SER A 52 -0.44 -7.16 -17.18
C SER A 52 -0.18 -8.10 -15.99
N GLN A 53 0.05 -7.54 -14.80
CA GLN A 53 0.26 -8.28 -13.55
C GLN A 53 -1.01 -8.31 -12.66
N GLY A 54 -2.14 -7.76 -13.15
CA GLY A 54 -3.42 -7.73 -12.46
C GLY A 54 -3.62 -6.54 -11.51
N GLY A 55 -2.66 -5.62 -11.40
CA GLY A 55 -2.80 -4.36 -10.66
C GLY A 55 -3.86 -3.45 -11.30
N ARG A 56 -4.60 -2.68 -10.49
CA ARG A 56 -5.75 -1.87 -10.95
C ARG A 56 -5.52 -0.39 -10.71
N GLY A 57 -5.73 0.40 -11.76
CA GLY A 57 -5.71 1.86 -11.68
C GLY A 57 -7.10 2.43 -11.43
N TYR A 58 -7.21 3.32 -10.45
CA TYR A 58 -8.43 4.01 -10.06
C TYR A 58 -8.26 5.53 -10.10
N LYS A 59 -9.29 6.23 -10.55
CA LYS A 59 -9.37 7.69 -10.55
C LYS A 59 -10.54 8.17 -9.71
N CYS A 60 -10.33 9.26 -9.00
CA CYS A 60 -11.38 9.94 -8.27
C CYS A 60 -12.35 10.63 -9.25
N VAL A 61 -13.65 10.52 -9.03
CA VAL A 61 -14.68 11.14 -9.88
C VAL A 61 -15.03 12.57 -9.46
N CYS A 62 -14.55 13.02 -8.29
CA CYS A 62 -14.82 14.35 -7.75
C CYS A 62 -14.02 15.44 -8.48
N VAL A 63 -14.65 16.58 -8.74
CA VAL A 63 -13.97 17.84 -9.11
C VAL A 63 -13.89 18.73 -7.86
N PRO A 64 -12.77 19.42 -7.58
CA PRO A 64 -11.52 19.48 -8.35
C PRO A 64 -10.49 18.38 -8.02
N VAL A 65 -10.80 17.47 -7.10
CA VAL A 65 -9.84 16.52 -6.53
C VAL A 65 -9.53 15.37 -7.49
N ARG A 66 -8.50 15.54 -8.33
CA ARG A 66 -7.97 14.52 -9.25
C ARG A 66 -6.90 13.67 -8.57
N ARG A 67 -7.31 12.77 -7.69
CA ARG A 67 -6.39 11.76 -7.12
C ARG A 67 -6.42 10.49 -7.96
N ILE A 68 -5.29 9.80 -8.00
CA ILE A 68 -5.11 8.50 -8.63
C ILE A 68 -4.69 7.51 -7.56
N TRP A 69 -5.21 6.29 -7.64
CA TRP A 69 -4.80 5.18 -6.81
C TRP A 69 -4.48 3.98 -7.68
N ILE A 70 -3.43 3.26 -7.35
CA ILE A 70 -3.03 2.03 -8.03
C ILE A 70 -3.02 0.95 -6.97
N SER A 71 -3.82 -0.09 -7.15
CA SER A 71 -3.81 -1.26 -6.28
C SER A 71 -2.97 -2.36 -6.89
N TYR A 72 -2.41 -3.20 -6.04
CA TYR A 72 -1.89 -4.50 -6.43
C TYR A 72 -3.01 -5.43 -6.94
N ALA A 73 -2.63 -6.56 -7.54
CA ALA A 73 -3.58 -7.61 -7.90
C ALA A 73 -4.33 -8.08 -6.66
N VAL A 74 -5.65 -7.88 -6.66
CA VAL A 74 -6.55 -8.20 -5.54
C VAL A 74 -7.28 -9.53 -5.71
N ASP A 75 -7.37 -10.02 -6.95
CA ASP A 75 -8.01 -11.29 -7.27
C ASP A 75 -6.89 -12.29 -7.61
N LYS A 76 -6.56 -13.17 -6.67
CA LYS A 76 -5.72 -14.36 -6.89
C LYS A 76 -6.47 -15.58 -6.38
#